data_AF-A0A512JHD6-F1
#
_entry.id   AF-A0A512JHD6-F1
#
_cell.length_a   1.000
_cell.length_b   1.000
_cell.length_c   1.000
_cell.angle_alpha   90.00
_cell.angle_beta   90.00
_cell.angle_gamma   90.00
#
_symmetry.space_group_name_H-M   'P 1'
#
loop_
_entity.id
_entity.type
_entity.pdbx_description
1 polymer ?
#
loop_
_entity_poly.entity_id
_entity_poly.type
_entity_poly.pdbx_seq_one_letter_code
_entity_poly.pdbx_strand_id
1 'polypeptide(L)'
;MNCAVRIPQPADCVSMVRHCNAPPGRHGSARSPGHLRLAQLSAISGVDLQTIDNWTDRGVWHRPADGRHRRFTFWDCLHIAIIREMASLGMHLSGHGAMLSDSLMECARLHVSWTKDTSCVPKRVALFALDDEAEWSMDWLTDDPGLPRSYVVLNLKAITEEVAQRYREHCTPI
;
A
#
# COMPACT_ATOMS: atom_id res chain seq x y z
N MET A 1 -3.96 22.65 5.63
CA MET A 1 -4.45 22.56 4.24
C MET A 1 -5.47 21.43 4.20
N ASN A 2 -6.76 21.74 4.05
CA ASN A 2 -7.82 20.72 3.95
C ASN A 2 -7.81 20.14 2.54
N CYS A 3 -7.49 18.85 2.41
CA CYS A 3 -7.67 18.10 1.17
C CYS A 3 -9.17 17.80 0.99
N ALA A 4 -9.92 18.77 0.47
CA ALA A 4 -11.30 18.55 0.04
C ALA A 4 -11.29 17.79 -1.30
N VAL A 5 -11.04 16.48 -1.25
CA VAL A 5 -11.15 15.60 -2.42
C VAL A 5 -12.62 15.22 -2.57
N ARG A 6 -13.29 15.74 -3.60
CA ARG A 6 -14.56 15.15 -4.05
C ARG A 6 -14.25 13.78 -4.62
N ILE A 7 -14.61 12.73 -3.90
CA ILE A 7 -14.54 11.35 -4.38
C ILE A 7 -15.58 11.19 -5.51
N PRO A 8 -15.18 10.84 -6.74
CA PRO A 8 -16.13 10.59 -7.82
C PRO A 8 -16.96 9.33 -7.53
N GLN A 9 -18.23 9.35 -7.94
CA GLN A 9 -19.18 8.25 -7.76
C GLN A 9 -18.77 7.05 -8.64
N PRO A 10 -19.13 5.80 -8.26
CA PRO A 10 -18.63 4.56 -8.87
C PRO A 10 -18.93 4.36 -10.36
N ALA A 11 -19.72 5.23 -11.01
CA ALA A 11 -20.04 5.15 -12.43
C ALA A 11 -18.90 5.58 -13.37
N ASP A 12 -17.87 6.27 -12.86
CA ASP A 12 -16.80 6.85 -13.69
C ASP A 12 -15.54 5.95 -13.85
N CYS A 13 -15.56 4.72 -13.29
CA CYS A 13 -14.35 3.93 -13.05
C CYS A 13 -13.77 3.14 -14.25
N VAL A 14 -14.40 3.13 -15.43
CA VAL A 14 -14.08 2.09 -16.45
C VAL A 14 -12.89 2.41 -17.37
N SER A 15 -12.27 3.60 -17.36
CA SER A 15 -11.34 3.97 -18.47
C SER A 15 -9.93 4.47 -18.13
N MET A 16 -9.39 4.29 -16.91
CA MET A 16 -8.07 4.88 -16.57
C MET A 16 -7.09 3.94 -15.87
N VAL A 17 -6.84 2.76 -16.46
CA VAL A 17 -5.71 1.90 -16.04
C VAL A 17 -4.59 1.95 -17.07
N ARG A 18 -3.77 3.00 -17.07
CA ARG A 18 -2.40 2.94 -17.64
C ARG A 18 -1.41 3.86 -16.90
N HIS A 19 -0.40 3.21 -16.32
CA HIS A 19 0.97 3.67 -16.07
C HIS A 19 1.18 4.80 -15.04
N CYS A 20 1.20 4.43 -13.75
CA CYS A 20 1.77 5.25 -12.68
C CYS A 20 2.78 4.44 -11.85
N ASN A 21 3.99 4.26 -12.41
CA ASN A 21 5.12 3.58 -11.75
C ASN A 21 6.06 4.53 -11.00
N ALA A 22 5.74 5.82 -10.89
CA ALA A 22 6.57 6.82 -10.24
C ALA A 22 5.88 7.39 -8.98
N PRO A 23 6.61 7.60 -7.88
CA PRO A 23 6.08 8.38 -6.76
C PRO A 23 5.74 9.81 -7.24
N PRO A 24 4.69 10.45 -6.69
CA PRO A 24 4.38 11.82 -7.04
C PRO A 24 5.44 12.78 -6.48
N GLY A 25 6.18 13.46 -7.36
CA GLY A 25 7.05 14.56 -6.94
C GLY A 25 8.21 14.88 -7.90
N ARG A 26 8.07 16.04 -8.56
CA ARG A 26 9.04 16.85 -9.35
C ARG A 26 9.41 16.38 -10.76
N HIS A 27 8.96 17.21 -11.71
CA HIS A 27 9.40 17.26 -13.10
C HIS A 27 10.90 17.50 -13.22
N GLY A 28 11.60 16.54 -13.80
CA GLY A 28 12.98 16.65 -14.27
C GLY A 28 13.37 15.37 -15.01
N SER A 29 13.44 15.44 -16.35
CA SER A 29 14.01 14.47 -17.30
C SER A 29 13.81 12.97 -17.00
N ALA A 30 12.85 12.37 -17.70
CA ALA A 30 12.42 10.98 -17.54
C ALA A 30 13.50 9.94 -17.94
N ARG A 31 14.32 9.52 -16.98
CA ARG A 31 14.74 8.11 -16.91
C ARG A 31 13.60 7.34 -16.24
N SER A 32 13.16 6.25 -16.86
CA SER A 32 12.09 5.39 -16.35
C SER A 32 12.35 5.03 -14.87
N PRO A 33 11.33 5.03 -13.99
CA PRO A 33 11.50 4.78 -12.57
C PRO A 33 12.27 3.46 -12.35
N GLY A 34 13.30 3.56 -11.52
CA GLY A 34 14.31 2.53 -11.31
C GLY A 34 13.73 1.29 -10.66
N HIS A 35 13.45 0.30 -11.49
CA HIS A 35 13.28 -1.09 -11.12
C HIS A 35 14.25 -1.56 -10.00
N LEU A 36 13.71 -2.00 -8.87
CA LEU A 36 14.45 -2.39 -7.66
C LEU A 36 14.85 -3.86 -7.63
N ARG A 37 15.98 -4.17 -6.99
CA ARG A 37 16.37 -5.55 -6.63
C ARG A 37 15.70 -5.97 -5.31
N LEU A 38 15.67 -7.27 -5.04
CA LEU A 38 15.06 -7.84 -3.82
C LEU A 38 15.64 -7.27 -2.52
N ALA A 39 16.96 -7.00 -2.47
CA ALA A 39 17.59 -6.35 -1.32
C ALA A 39 17.08 -4.91 -1.09
N GLN A 40 16.80 -4.17 -2.16
CA GLN A 40 16.23 -2.82 -2.06
C GLN A 40 14.76 -2.88 -1.65
N LEU A 41 14.00 -3.86 -2.16
CA LEU A 41 12.63 -4.11 -1.72
C LEU A 41 12.57 -4.31 -0.20
N SER A 42 13.44 -5.18 0.33
CA SER A 42 13.56 -5.44 1.77
C SER A 42 13.93 -4.18 2.57
N ALA A 43 14.94 -3.44 2.13
CA ALA A 43 15.36 -2.22 2.81
C ALA A 43 14.26 -1.14 2.84
N ILE A 44 13.57 -0.94 1.71
CA ILE A 44 12.54 0.09 1.58
C ILE A 44 11.27 -0.30 2.35
N SER A 45 10.81 -1.55 2.25
CA SER A 45 9.63 -2.02 3.00
C SER A 45 9.90 -2.16 4.51
N GLY A 46 11.16 -2.27 4.90
CA GLY A 46 11.56 -2.54 6.29
C GLY A 46 11.21 -3.97 6.73
N VAL A 47 11.15 -4.91 5.79
CA VAL A 47 10.90 -6.33 6.06
C VAL A 47 12.10 -7.12 5.56
N ASP A 48 12.64 -8.00 6.39
CA ASP A 48 13.80 -8.82 6.01
C ASP A 48 13.45 -9.82 4.88
N LEU A 49 14.49 -10.26 4.17
CA LEU A 49 14.34 -11.14 3.01
C LEU A 49 13.68 -12.48 3.35
N GLN A 50 13.97 -13.04 4.52
CA GLN A 50 13.44 -14.33 4.94
C GLN A 50 11.94 -14.23 5.20
N THR A 51 11.49 -13.15 5.83
CA THR A 51 10.07 -12.86 6.04
C THR A 51 9.33 -12.65 4.72
N ILE A 52 9.92 -11.92 3.76
CA ILE A 52 9.34 -11.73 2.43
C ILE A 52 9.19 -13.06 1.68
N ASP A 53 10.23 -13.90 1.70
CA ASP A 53 10.18 -15.22 1.07
C ASP A 53 9.13 -16.11 1.73
N ASN A 54 9.07 -16.15 3.08
CA ASN A 54 8.04 -16.89 3.81
C ASN A 54 6.60 -16.42 3.48
N TRP A 55 6.37 -15.10 3.37
CA TRP A 55 5.06 -14.58 2.95
C TRP A 55 4.74 -14.93 1.50
N THR A 56 5.75 -14.99 0.62
CA THR A 56 5.57 -15.43 -0.76
C THR A 56 5.17 -16.90 -0.82
N ASP A 57 5.88 -17.76 -0.10
CA ASP A 57 5.64 -19.22 -0.08
C ASP A 57 4.28 -19.57 0.52
N ARG A 58 3.83 -18.79 1.50
CA ARG A 58 2.51 -18.94 2.13
C ARG A 58 1.36 -18.30 1.32
N GLY A 59 1.66 -17.65 0.20
CA GLY A 59 0.66 -16.97 -0.62
C GLY A 59 0.05 -15.72 0.04
N VAL A 60 0.74 -15.13 1.02
CA VAL A 60 0.33 -13.86 1.65
C VAL A 60 0.64 -12.68 0.72
N TRP A 61 1.78 -12.74 0.04
CA TRP A 61 2.19 -11.74 -0.94
C TRP A 61 2.49 -12.41 -2.27
N HIS A 62 1.86 -11.92 -3.34
CA HIS A 62 2.12 -12.43 -4.68
C HIS A 62 3.20 -11.60 -5.36
N ARG A 63 4.34 -12.27 -5.60
CA ARG A 63 5.46 -11.66 -6.32
C ARG A 63 5.04 -11.35 -7.77
N PRO A 64 5.29 -10.13 -8.29
CA PRO A 64 4.98 -9.79 -9.68
C PRO A 64 5.65 -10.72 -10.68
N ALA A 65 4.89 -11.18 -11.68
CA ALA A 65 5.31 -12.19 -12.65
C ALA A 65 6.10 -11.62 -13.84
N ASP A 66 7.05 -10.72 -13.63
CA ASP A 66 7.78 -10.08 -14.72
C ASP A 66 9.22 -10.63 -14.91
N GLY A 67 9.32 -11.69 -15.72
CA GLY A 67 10.51 -12.05 -16.51
C GLY A 67 11.83 -12.40 -15.79
N ARG A 68 12.89 -12.64 -16.58
CA ARG A 68 14.24 -13.06 -16.12
C ARG A 68 14.97 -12.00 -15.28
N HIS A 69 14.47 -10.77 -15.26
CA HIS A 69 15.01 -9.69 -14.45
C HIS A 69 13.92 -9.20 -13.51
N ARG A 70 13.82 -9.89 -12.37
CA ARG A 70 12.92 -9.59 -11.26
C ARG A 70 13.19 -8.17 -10.78
N ARG A 71 12.20 -7.30 -10.96
CA ARG A 71 12.33 -5.89 -10.72
C ARG A 71 11.09 -5.41 -9.99
N PHE A 72 11.29 -4.83 -8.81
CA PHE A 72 10.22 -4.36 -7.95
C PHE A 72 10.02 -2.85 -8.10
N THR A 73 8.85 -2.39 -7.72
CA THR A 73 8.39 -1.01 -7.80
C THR A 73 8.20 -0.42 -6.40
N PHE A 74 7.93 0.88 -6.34
CA PHE A 74 7.47 1.54 -5.13
C PHE A 74 6.23 0.84 -4.52
N TRP A 75 5.29 0.42 -5.37
CA TRP A 75 4.05 -0.21 -4.93
C TRP A 75 4.27 -1.57 -4.29
N ASP A 76 5.24 -2.35 -4.78
CA ASP A 76 5.64 -3.61 -4.16
C ASP A 76 6.22 -3.38 -2.76
N CYS A 77 7.02 -2.32 -2.59
CA CYS A 77 7.55 -1.95 -1.28
C CYS A 77 6.43 -1.53 -0.32
N LEU A 78 5.48 -0.74 -0.81
CA LEU A 78 4.34 -0.27 -0.02
C LEU A 78 3.44 -1.42 0.41
N HIS A 79 3.14 -2.35 -0.50
CA HIS A 79 2.30 -3.50 -0.19
C HIS A 79 2.91 -4.37 0.90
N ILE A 80 4.21 -4.67 0.82
CA ILE A 80 4.92 -5.41 1.87
C ILE A 80 4.92 -4.65 3.21
N ALA A 81 5.05 -3.32 3.19
CA ALA A 81 4.98 -2.51 4.41
C ALA A 81 3.57 -2.49 5.03
N ILE A 82 2.50 -2.53 4.21
CA ILE A 82 1.12 -2.69 4.67
C ILE A 82 0.95 -4.06 5.34
N ILE A 83 1.42 -5.15 4.70
CA ILE A 83 1.37 -6.50 5.27
C ILE A 83 2.12 -6.55 6.62
N ARG A 84 3.29 -5.91 6.72
CA ARG A 84 4.05 -5.77 7.96
C ARG A 84 3.23 -5.11 9.07
N GLU A 85 2.54 -4.01 8.76
CA GLU A 85 1.72 -3.29 9.75
C GLU A 85 0.50 -4.12 10.17
N MET A 86 -0.15 -4.81 9.23
CA MET A 86 -1.24 -5.72 9.57
C MET A 86 -0.74 -6.86 10.48
N ALA A 87 0.45 -7.39 10.22
CA ALA A 87 1.08 -8.41 11.05
C ALA A 87 1.34 -7.91 12.48
N SER A 88 1.85 -6.68 12.62
CA SER A 88 2.17 -6.09 13.93
C SER A 88 0.91 -5.82 14.77
N LEU A 89 -0.22 -5.56 14.11
CA LEU A 89 -1.55 -5.47 14.72
C LEU A 89 -2.16 -6.84 15.08
N GLY A 90 -1.43 -7.94 14.86
CA GLY A 90 -1.89 -9.30 15.19
C GLY A 90 -2.87 -9.89 14.18
N MET A 91 -3.02 -9.29 13.00
CA MET A 91 -3.97 -9.78 11.99
C MET A 91 -3.47 -11.08 11.36
N HIS A 92 -4.41 -11.98 11.08
CA HIS A 92 -4.10 -13.18 10.34
C HIS A 92 -3.96 -12.86 8.85
N LEU A 93 -2.77 -13.06 8.29
CA LEU A 93 -2.43 -12.63 6.93
C LEU A 93 -2.83 -13.60 5.81
N SER A 94 -3.41 -14.77 6.11
CA SER A 94 -3.86 -15.72 5.09
C SER A 94 -5.30 -15.46 4.64
N GLY A 95 -5.66 -15.86 3.41
CA GLY A 95 -7.04 -15.76 2.92
C GLY A 95 -7.51 -14.31 2.86
N HIS A 96 -8.54 -13.96 3.63
CA HIS A 96 -9.10 -12.60 3.65
C HIS A 96 -8.09 -11.53 4.11
N GLY A 97 -7.15 -11.86 5.01
CA GLY A 97 -6.12 -10.91 5.41
C GLY A 97 -5.20 -10.50 4.26
N ALA A 98 -4.85 -11.43 3.37
CA ALA A 98 -4.08 -11.14 2.17
C ALA A 98 -4.88 -10.21 1.23
N MET A 99 -6.15 -10.53 0.97
CA MET A 99 -7.04 -9.69 0.13
C MET A 99 -7.26 -8.29 0.72
N LEU A 100 -7.32 -8.17 2.04
CA LEU A 100 -7.42 -6.88 2.71
C LEU A 100 -6.16 -6.04 2.50
N SER A 101 -4.98 -6.66 2.53
CA SER A 101 -3.71 -5.97 2.25
C SER A 101 -3.66 -5.43 0.81
N ASP A 102 -4.18 -6.19 -0.16
CA ASP A 102 -4.33 -5.75 -1.56
C ASP A 102 -5.28 -4.55 -1.64
N SER A 103 -6.40 -4.61 -0.93
CA SER A 103 -7.41 -3.56 -0.90
C SER A 103 -6.86 -2.26 -0.29
N LEU A 104 -6.07 -2.35 0.77
CA LEU A 104 -5.37 -1.22 1.38
C LEU A 104 -4.32 -0.61 0.43
N MET A 105 -3.58 -1.45 -0.29
CA MET A 105 -2.62 -1.00 -1.30
C MET A 105 -3.33 -0.28 -2.46
N GLU A 106 -4.43 -0.83 -2.97
CA GLU A 106 -5.23 -0.17 -4.01
C GLU A 106 -5.87 1.12 -3.51
N CYS A 107 -6.32 1.19 -2.25
CA CYS A 107 -6.78 2.42 -1.64
C CYS A 107 -5.69 3.51 -1.67
N ALA A 108 -4.46 3.19 -1.22
CA ALA A 108 -3.34 4.12 -1.31
C ALA A 108 -3.05 4.54 -2.77
N ARG A 109 -3.05 3.59 -3.69
CA ARG A 109 -2.79 3.82 -5.12
C ARG A 109 -3.84 4.73 -5.76
N LEU A 110 -5.12 4.51 -5.49
CA LEU A 110 -6.22 5.34 -5.97
C LEU A 110 -6.08 6.77 -5.47
N HIS A 111 -5.87 6.96 -4.17
CA HIS A 111 -5.67 8.30 -3.59
C HIS A 111 -4.50 9.03 -4.24
N VAL A 112 -3.34 8.37 -4.35
CA VAL A 112 -2.15 8.96 -5.01
C VAL A 112 -2.42 9.27 -6.48
N SER A 113 -3.15 8.41 -7.19
CA SER A 113 -3.45 8.60 -8.61
C SER A 113 -4.35 9.82 -8.85
N TRP A 114 -5.30 10.06 -7.96
CA TRP A 114 -6.25 11.17 -8.05
C TRP A 114 -5.60 12.50 -7.67
N THR A 115 -4.83 12.52 -6.60
CA THR A 115 -4.27 13.78 -6.07
C THR A 115 -2.88 14.08 -6.60
N LYS A 116 -2.21 13.09 -7.20
CA LYS A 116 -0.78 13.14 -7.53
C LYS A 116 0.04 13.53 -6.29
N ASP A 117 -0.39 13.10 -5.10
CA ASP A 117 0.26 13.40 -3.83
C ASP A 117 -0.01 12.30 -2.79
N THR A 118 1.06 11.75 -2.21
CA THR A 118 0.98 10.79 -1.10
C THR A 118 0.42 11.38 0.18
N SER A 119 0.42 12.71 0.33
CA SER A 119 -0.13 13.39 1.51
C SER A 119 -1.65 13.22 1.66
N CYS A 120 -2.34 12.82 0.59
CA CYS A 120 -3.78 12.63 0.53
C CYS A 120 -4.25 11.19 0.79
N VAL A 121 -3.32 10.29 1.10
CA VAL A 121 -3.67 8.93 1.55
C VAL A 121 -4.39 9.03 2.90
N PRO A 122 -5.42 8.20 3.17
CA PRO A 122 -6.12 8.23 4.44
C PRO A 122 -5.17 8.05 5.63
N LYS A 123 -5.25 8.97 6.60
CA LYS A 123 -4.49 8.86 7.86
C LYS A 123 -5.04 7.75 8.76
N ARG A 124 -6.31 7.40 8.57
CA ARG A 124 -7.02 6.45 9.42
C ARG A 124 -7.84 5.53 8.54
N VAL A 125 -7.53 4.25 8.62
CA VAL A 125 -8.36 3.18 8.09
C VAL A 125 -8.70 2.27 9.25
N ALA A 126 -9.97 2.25 9.64
CA ALA A 126 -10.49 1.32 10.63
C ALA A 126 -10.64 -0.05 9.98
N LEU A 127 -10.12 -1.09 10.66
CA LEU A 127 -10.24 -2.48 10.25
C LEU A 127 -11.04 -3.22 11.32
N PHE A 128 -12.07 -3.94 10.91
CA PHE A 128 -12.94 -4.66 11.84
C PHE A 128 -13.41 -5.97 11.23
N ALA A 129 -13.61 -6.97 12.10
CA ALA A 129 -14.17 -8.25 11.71
C ALA A 129 -15.69 -8.14 11.48
N LEU A 130 -16.21 -8.81 10.46
CA LEU A 130 -17.64 -8.84 10.16
C LEU A 130 -18.34 -9.97 10.93
N ASP A 131 -17.96 -11.23 10.71
CA ASP A 131 -18.53 -12.39 11.39
C ASP A 131 -17.40 -13.44 11.62
N ASP A 132 -17.05 -13.73 12.88
CA ASP A 132 -16.04 -14.73 13.32
C ASP A 132 -14.55 -14.46 13.05
N GLU A 133 -14.11 -13.19 12.91
CA GLU A 133 -12.69 -12.80 12.65
C GLU A 133 -12.08 -13.34 11.35
N ALA A 134 -12.83 -14.17 10.61
CA ALA A 134 -12.42 -14.76 9.35
C ALA A 134 -12.57 -13.77 8.18
N GLU A 135 -13.50 -12.84 8.28
CA GLU A 135 -13.74 -11.79 7.29
C GLU A 135 -13.48 -10.42 7.90
N TRP A 136 -12.69 -9.61 7.18
CA TRP A 136 -12.28 -8.28 7.60
C TRP A 136 -12.81 -7.25 6.63
N SER A 137 -13.32 -6.15 7.18
CA SER A 137 -13.70 -4.96 6.43
C SER A 137 -12.77 -3.80 6.75
N MET A 138 -12.73 -2.82 5.84
CA MET A 138 -12.03 -1.56 6.05
C MET A 138 -12.96 -0.37 5.83
N ASP A 139 -12.85 0.64 6.69
CA ASP A 139 -13.58 1.90 6.60
C ASP A 139 -12.64 3.08 6.89
N TRP A 140 -12.63 4.07 6.02
CA TRP A 140 -11.81 5.28 6.15
C TRP A 140 -12.64 6.56 6.01
N LEU A 141 -13.97 6.45 5.98
CA LEU A 141 -14.91 7.55 5.80
C LEU A 141 -15.73 7.81 7.07
N THR A 142 -16.01 6.76 7.85
CA THR A 142 -16.87 6.86 9.03
C THR A 142 -16.12 7.42 10.25
N ASP A 143 -16.70 8.45 10.86
CA ASP A 143 -16.23 9.01 12.12
C ASP A 143 -16.39 8.01 13.29
N ASP A 144 -15.61 8.15 14.36
CA ASP A 144 -15.57 7.23 15.51
C ASP A 144 -16.94 6.78 16.05
N PRO A 145 -17.95 7.66 16.19
CA PRO A 145 -19.25 7.26 16.73
C PRO A 145 -20.03 6.30 15.81
N GLY A 146 -19.70 6.26 14.51
CA GLY A 146 -20.35 5.41 13.51
C GLY A 146 -19.65 4.07 13.27
N LEU A 147 -18.46 3.87 13.84
CA LEU A 147 -17.72 2.62 13.71
C LEU A 147 -18.23 1.54 14.68
N PRO A 148 -17.99 0.25 14.37
CA PRO A 148 -18.24 -0.83 15.32
C PRO A 148 -17.54 -0.63 16.66
N ARG A 149 -18.00 -1.32 17.70
CA ARG A 149 -17.41 -1.20 19.05
C ARG A 149 -15.96 -1.70 19.14
N SER A 150 -15.57 -2.62 18.28
CA SER A 150 -14.23 -3.19 18.23
C SER A 150 -13.66 -3.04 16.83
N TYR A 151 -12.55 -2.31 16.71
CA TYR A 151 -11.80 -2.13 15.48
C TYR A 151 -10.34 -1.81 15.82
N VAL A 152 -9.44 -2.09 14.88
CA VAL A 152 -8.05 -1.61 14.91
C VAL A 152 -7.87 -0.50 13.89
N VAL A 153 -6.92 0.39 14.12
CA VAL A 153 -6.65 1.52 13.23
C VAL A 153 -5.31 1.33 12.56
N LEU A 154 -5.30 1.34 11.23
CA LEU A 154 -4.11 1.37 10.41
C LEU A 154 -3.90 2.79 9.87
N ASN A 155 -2.71 3.35 10.09
CA ASN A 155 -2.34 4.68 9.59
C ASN A 155 -1.67 4.59 8.22
N LEU A 156 -2.50 4.44 7.18
CA LEU A 156 -2.02 4.17 5.82
C LEU A 156 -1.16 5.31 5.27
N LYS A 157 -1.44 6.55 5.66
CA LYS A 157 -0.60 7.71 5.36
C LYS A 157 0.80 7.58 5.92
N ALA A 158 0.94 7.25 7.20
CA ALA A 158 2.27 7.12 7.83
C ALA A 158 3.10 6.02 7.18
N ILE A 159 2.49 4.87 6.87
CA ILE A 159 3.16 3.77 6.15
C ILE A 159 3.62 4.25 4.77
N THR A 160 2.76 4.94 4.03
CA THR A 160 3.09 5.46 2.70
C THR A 160 4.23 6.47 2.76
N GLU A 161 4.21 7.38 3.74
CA GLU A 161 5.26 8.38 3.94
C GLU A 161 6.60 7.75 4.33
N GLU A 162 6.59 6.74 5.20
CA GLU A 162 7.77 5.95 5.58
C GLU A 162 8.41 5.29 4.35
N VAL A 163 7.60 4.57 3.56
CA VAL A 163 8.08 3.90 2.33
C VAL A 163 8.57 4.91 1.31
N ALA A 164 7.85 6.02 1.11
CA ALA A 164 8.27 7.08 0.18
C ALA A 164 9.60 7.72 0.58
N GLN A 165 9.84 7.90 1.88
CA GLN A 165 11.10 8.42 2.40
C GLN A 165 12.26 7.46 2.10
N ARG A 166 12.15 6.18 2.49
CA ARG A 166 13.19 5.18 2.22
C ARG A 166 13.41 4.95 0.73
N TYR A 167 12.35 4.99 -0.06
CA TYR A 167 12.45 4.86 -1.51
C TYR A 167 13.29 5.99 -2.12
N ARG A 168 13.11 7.24 -1.66
CA ARG A 168 13.95 8.36 -2.09
C ARG A 168 15.41 8.15 -1.68
N GLU A 169 15.67 7.73 -0.45
CA GLU A 169 17.04 7.49 0.05
C GLU A 169 17.78 6.42 -0.77
N HIS A 170 17.08 5.37 -1.21
CA HIS A 170 17.67 4.28 -1.97
C HIS A 170 17.67 4.44 -3.49
N CYS A 171 16.89 5.39 -4.04
CA CYS A 171 16.74 5.59 -5.48
C CYS A 171 17.27 6.93 -6.00
N THR A 172 17.68 7.85 -5.12
CA THR A 172 18.35 9.08 -5.57
C THR A 172 19.79 8.76 -5.94
N PRO A 173 20.26 9.04 -7.17
CA PRO A 173 21.67 8.90 -7.50
C PRO A 173 22.47 9.91 -6.67
N ILE A 174 23.54 9.42 -6.03
CA ILE A 174 24.61 10.26 -5.49
C ILE A 174 25.32 10.97 -6.65
#